data_AF-A0A932D626-F1
#
_entry.id   AF-A0A932D626-F1
#
_cell.length_a   1.000
_cell.length_b   1.000
_cell.length_c   1.000
_cell.angle_alpha   90.00
_cell.angle_beta   90.00
_cell.angle_gamma   90.00
#
_symmetry.space_group_name_H-M   'P 1'
#
loop_
_entity.id
_entity.type
_entity.pdbx_description
1 polymer ?
#
loop_
_entity_poly.entity_id
_entity_poly.type
_entity_poly.pdbx_seq_one_letter_code
_entity_poly.pdbx_strand_id
1 'polypeptide(L)'
;MNFGFKSMVGVLGLSGEDLILLIAVAVLVLFGAKKLSPLLRGLAESLKAFLAARNVQGQEEDLLGEFGRAAEKIGVEAATGFGKPVADALTHSNQTVEFQDPPALRPRELVEKVKRSFILWLAQGFGIGRAPFAPGTFGSLLGLAWFALLLVPGNPWLFITLAMASVCLSVPLCGEAERFLSQRDPASVVLDEIVAVPLCFAMWVWLYFHKLGVMPAPHVFFVENWPFTLGIFTLFRSFDILKPWPVRQSQKLPGGWGVVIDDVLAALYVNLAVLLVFGANALRR
;
A
#
# COMPACT_ATOMS: atom_id res chain seq x y z
N MET A 1 -14.15 30.71 13.37
CA MET A 1 -13.20 30.82 12.24
C MET A 1 -12.87 29.42 11.74
N ASN A 2 -13.64 28.92 10.76
CA ASN A 2 -13.38 27.64 10.10
C ASN A 2 -12.37 27.87 8.98
N PHE A 3 -11.07 27.72 9.29
CA PHE A 3 -10.03 27.64 8.25
C PHE A 3 -10.12 26.25 7.62
N GLY A 4 -10.96 26.14 6.60
CA GLY A 4 -11.36 24.88 6.00
C GLY A 4 -10.24 24.25 5.18
N PHE A 5 -10.09 22.93 5.35
CA PHE A 5 -9.39 22.00 4.46
C PHE A 5 -9.74 22.23 2.96
N LYS A 6 -10.93 22.76 2.68
CA LYS A 6 -11.36 23.20 1.33
C LYS A 6 -10.54 24.34 0.72
N SER A 7 -9.90 25.20 1.52
CA SER A 7 -9.22 26.39 1.01
C SER A 7 -7.85 26.12 0.41
N MET A 8 -7.18 25.02 0.78
CA MET A 8 -5.89 24.62 0.18
C MET A 8 -6.09 23.78 -1.08
N VAL A 9 -7.18 23.00 -1.11
CA VAL A 9 -7.58 22.14 -2.24
C VAL A 9 -8.13 22.97 -3.41
N GLY A 10 -8.80 24.09 -3.13
CA GLY A 10 -9.38 24.97 -4.16
C GLY A 10 -8.37 25.77 -4.98
N VAL A 11 -7.18 26.09 -4.45
CA VAL A 11 -6.18 26.92 -5.15
C VAL A 11 -5.51 26.17 -6.30
N LEU A 12 -5.51 24.83 -6.26
CA LEU A 12 -4.90 23.98 -7.29
C LEU A 12 -5.91 23.24 -8.17
N GLY A 13 -7.23 23.40 -7.93
CA GLY A 13 -8.27 22.75 -8.73
C GLY A 13 -8.29 21.22 -8.67
N LEU A 14 -7.61 20.63 -7.70
CA LEU A 14 -7.48 19.18 -7.55
C LEU A 14 -8.61 18.63 -6.68
N SER A 15 -9.26 17.56 -7.11
CA SER A 15 -10.27 16.84 -6.32
C SER A 15 -9.61 16.08 -5.16
N GLY A 16 -10.42 15.62 -4.18
CA GLY A 16 -9.91 14.78 -3.09
C GLY A 16 -9.29 13.45 -3.58
N GLU A 17 -9.71 12.98 -4.75
CA GLU A 17 -9.16 11.80 -5.42
C GLU A 17 -7.80 12.09 -6.08
N ASP A 18 -7.63 13.29 -6.62
CA ASP A 18 -6.36 13.75 -7.19
C ASP A 18 -5.29 13.89 -6.11
N LEU A 19 -5.67 14.30 -4.88
CA LEU A 19 -4.75 14.36 -3.75
C LEU A 19 -4.26 12.97 -3.32
N ILE A 20 -5.14 11.96 -3.37
CA ILE A 20 -4.78 10.56 -3.08
C ILE A 20 -3.83 10.04 -4.16
N LEU A 21 -4.07 10.35 -5.43
CA LEU A 21 -3.19 9.99 -6.53
C LEU A 21 -1.83 10.68 -6.41
N LEU A 22 -1.82 11.97 -6.02
CA LEU A 22 -0.61 12.77 -5.86
C LEU A 22 0.21 12.32 -4.65
N ILE A 23 -0.45 11.89 -3.57
CA ILE A 23 0.20 11.25 -2.42
C ILE A 23 0.73 9.87 -2.80
N ALA A 24 -0.02 9.06 -3.54
CA ALA A 24 0.44 7.75 -4.02
C ALA A 24 1.64 7.87 -4.96
N VAL A 25 1.63 8.85 -5.87
CA VAL A 25 2.75 9.19 -6.75
C VAL A 25 3.92 9.75 -5.94
N ALA A 26 3.69 10.63 -4.96
CA ALA A 26 4.74 11.16 -4.10
C ALA A 26 5.38 10.04 -3.26
N VAL A 27 4.59 9.11 -2.73
CA VAL A 27 5.03 7.90 -2.02
C VAL A 27 5.85 7.01 -2.97
N LEU A 28 5.39 6.77 -4.19
CA LEU A 28 6.14 6.01 -5.21
C LEU A 28 7.44 6.71 -5.66
N VAL A 29 7.46 8.04 -5.71
CA VAL A 29 8.64 8.84 -6.08
C VAL A 29 9.64 8.90 -4.92
N LEU A 30 9.16 9.08 -3.68
CA LEU A 30 9.98 9.09 -2.47
C LEU A 30 10.56 7.70 -2.16
N PHE A 31 9.85 6.61 -2.50
CA PHE A 31 10.30 5.22 -2.33
C PHE A 31 10.95 4.60 -3.56
N GLY A 32 10.85 5.24 -4.72
CA GLY A 32 11.42 4.81 -6.00
C GLY A 32 12.81 5.36 -6.32
N ALA A 33 13.42 6.14 -5.43
CA ALA A 33 14.71 6.77 -5.68
C ALA A 33 15.88 5.77 -5.54
N LYS A 34 16.01 4.89 -6.55
CA LYS A 34 17.28 4.58 -7.25
C LYS A 34 17.20 3.53 -8.37
N LYS A 35 16.07 2.84 -8.60
CA LYS A 35 15.93 1.86 -9.71
C LYS A 35 14.55 1.83 -10.38
N LEU A 36 13.82 2.94 -10.41
CA LEU A 36 12.47 3.00 -10.99
C LEU A 36 12.44 3.57 -12.44
N SER A 37 13.41 3.25 -13.29
CA SER A 37 13.45 3.79 -14.67
C SER A 37 12.51 3.11 -15.67
N PRO A 38 12.18 1.79 -15.61
CA PRO A 38 11.32 1.17 -16.61
C PRO A 38 9.83 1.34 -16.30
N LEU A 39 9.43 1.21 -15.03
CA LEU A 39 8.03 1.24 -14.62
C LEU A 39 7.44 2.67 -14.67
N LEU A 40 8.22 3.69 -14.27
CA LEU A 40 7.81 5.09 -14.42
C LEU A 40 7.75 5.53 -15.89
N ARG A 41 8.65 5.02 -16.75
CA ARG A 41 8.55 5.24 -18.20
C ARG A 41 7.30 4.57 -18.76
N GLY A 42 7.03 3.32 -18.39
CA GLY A 42 5.83 2.61 -18.81
C GLY A 42 4.54 3.32 -18.36
N LEU A 43 4.50 3.82 -17.13
CA LEU A 43 3.36 4.58 -16.61
C LEU A 43 3.22 5.94 -17.30
N ALA A 44 4.33 6.67 -17.50
CA ALA A 44 4.33 7.97 -18.16
C ALA A 44 3.96 7.88 -19.65
N GLU A 45 4.45 6.87 -20.37
CA GLU A 45 4.07 6.62 -21.76
C GLU A 45 2.63 6.13 -21.87
N SER A 46 2.14 5.33 -20.91
CA SER A 46 0.73 4.94 -20.86
C SER A 46 -0.19 6.13 -20.57
N LEU A 47 0.24 7.06 -19.70
CA LEU A 47 -0.50 8.29 -19.42
C LEU A 47 -0.49 9.26 -20.60
N LYS A 48 0.64 9.38 -21.30
CA LYS A 48 0.73 10.17 -22.54
C LYS A 48 -0.14 9.58 -23.65
N ALA A 49 -0.13 8.27 -23.84
CA ALA A 49 -0.98 7.58 -24.81
C ALA A 49 -2.47 7.75 -24.48
N PHE A 50 -2.83 7.64 -23.20
CA PHE A 50 -4.19 7.88 -22.73
C PHE A 50 -4.65 9.33 -22.93
N LEU A 51 -3.78 10.31 -22.65
CA LEU A 51 -4.07 11.73 -22.86
C LEU A 51 -4.10 12.11 -24.35
N ALA A 52 -3.25 11.48 -25.18
CA ALA A 52 -3.25 11.64 -26.63
C ALA A 52 -4.53 11.07 -27.27
N ALA A 53 -4.97 9.88 -26.85
CA ALA A 53 -6.22 9.26 -27.28
C ALA A 53 -7.46 10.09 -26.90
N ARG A 54 -7.37 10.87 -25.81
CA ARG A 54 -8.44 11.76 -25.39
C ARG A 54 -8.47 13.09 -26.16
N ASN A 55 -7.37 13.47 -26.80
CA ASN A 55 -7.24 14.70 -27.59
C ASN A 55 -7.35 14.50 -29.11
N VAL A 56 -7.39 13.26 -29.60
CA VAL A 56 -7.54 12.95 -31.03
C VAL A 56 -8.82 12.14 -31.23
N GLN A 57 -9.95 12.83 -31.32
CA GLN A 57 -11.10 12.26 -32.01
C GLN A 57 -10.75 12.19 -33.51
N GLY A 58 -10.60 10.98 -34.07
CA GLY A 58 -10.86 10.78 -35.50
C GLY A 58 -9.94 9.89 -36.35
N GLN A 59 -8.88 9.27 -35.86
CA GLN A 59 -8.08 8.33 -36.70
C GLN A 59 -7.46 7.19 -35.86
N GLU A 60 -8.11 6.03 -35.85
CA GLU A 60 -7.72 4.83 -35.06
C GLU A 60 -6.77 3.87 -35.81
N GLU A 61 -6.72 3.91 -37.14
CA GLU A 61 -5.98 2.90 -37.94
C GLU A 61 -4.47 3.16 -38.07
N ASP A 62 -4.00 4.40 -37.97
CA ASP A 62 -2.59 4.75 -38.19
C ASP A 62 -1.72 4.51 -36.94
N LEU A 63 -2.33 4.56 -35.75
CA LEU A 63 -1.66 4.42 -34.45
C LEU A 63 -1.18 2.99 -34.17
N LEU A 64 -1.93 1.98 -34.60
CA LEU A 64 -1.54 0.57 -34.45
C LEU A 64 -0.31 0.22 -35.32
N GLY A 65 -0.21 0.83 -36.50
CA GLY A 65 0.93 0.68 -37.41
C GLY A 65 2.20 1.39 -36.93
N GLU A 66 2.07 2.51 -36.21
CA GLU A 66 3.21 3.17 -35.55
C GLU A 66 3.66 2.42 -34.30
N PHE A 67 2.74 1.83 -33.53
CA PHE A 67 3.06 1.05 -32.34
C PHE A 67 3.85 -0.22 -32.67
N GLY A 68 3.49 -0.92 -33.75
CA GLY A 68 4.22 -2.09 -34.25
C GLY A 68 5.67 -1.74 -34.65
N ARG A 69 5.86 -0.61 -35.35
CA ARG A 69 7.19 -0.14 -35.78
C ARG A 69 8.04 0.36 -34.61
N ALA A 70 7.44 0.92 -33.57
CA ALA A 70 8.13 1.33 -32.35
C ALA A 70 8.60 0.12 -31.51
N ALA A 71 7.81 -0.96 -31.46
CA ALA A 71 8.18 -2.20 -30.77
C ALA A 71 9.38 -2.90 -31.45
N GLU A 72 9.44 -2.90 -32.78
CA GLU A 72 10.54 -3.46 -33.56
C GLU A 72 11.86 -2.69 -33.35
N LYS A 73 11.78 -1.35 -33.20
CA LYS A 73 12.95 -0.49 -32.96
C LYS A 73 13.58 -0.62 -31.57
N ILE A 74 12.84 -1.16 -30.60
CA ILE A 74 13.30 -1.30 -29.20
C ILE A 74 14.06 -2.63 -28.99
N GLY A 75 14.19 -3.47 -30.03
CA GLY A 75 14.99 -4.70 -29.95
C GLY A 75 14.41 -5.71 -28.96
N VAL A 76 13.09 -5.65 -28.71
CA VAL A 76 12.37 -6.80 -28.17
C VAL A 76 12.36 -7.80 -29.30
N GLU A 77 13.35 -8.70 -29.33
CA GLU A 77 13.29 -9.89 -30.17
C GLU A 77 11.96 -10.55 -29.88
N ALA A 78 11.05 -10.40 -30.85
CA ALA A 78 9.81 -11.10 -30.89
C ALA A 78 10.12 -12.57 -30.68
N ALA A 79 9.63 -13.11 -29.57
CA ALA A 79 9.33 -14.50 -29.30
C ALA A 79 9.41 -15.42 -30.54
N THR A 80 10.61 -15.78 -31.00
CA THR A 80 10.82 -16.69 -32.13
C THR A 80 10.58 -18.15 -31.74
N GLY A 81 10.12 -18.41 -30.51
CA GLY A 81 9.63 -19.70 -30.05
C GLY A 81 8.11 -19.91 -30.16
N PHE A 82 7.32 -18.87 -30.45
CA PHE A 82 5.85 -18.95 -30.43
C PHE A 82 5.20 -19.07 -31.82
N GLY A 83 5.98 -19.33 -32.88
CA GLY A 83 5.47 -19.38 -34.26
C GLY A 83 5.10 -20.77 -34.78
N LYS A 84 5.75 -21.84 -34.28
CA LYS A 84 5.47 -23.22 -34.75
C LYS A 84 4.23 -23.88 -34.12
N PRO A 85 3.98 -23.76 -32.81
CA PRO A 85 2.82 -24.43 -32.20
C PRO A 85 1.47 -23.87 -32.70
N VAL A 86 1.45 -22.58 -33.07
CA VAL A 86 0.24 -21.89 -33.54
C VAL A 86 -0.08 -22.25 -35.00
N ALA A 87 0.93 -22.38 -35.86
CA ALA A 87 0.73 -22.79 -37.24
C ALA A 87 0.29 -24.26 -37.36
N ASP A 88 0.83 -25.13 -36.49
CA ASP A 88 0.46 -26.55 -36.43
C ASP A 88 -0.94 -26.77 -35.82
N ALA A 89 -1.37 -25.89 -34.89
CA ALA A 89 -2.72 -25.92 -34.33
C ALA A 89 -3.82 -25.51 -35.33
N LEU A 90 -3.47 -24.84 -36.43
CA LEU A 90 -4.40 -24.39 -37.47
C LEU A 90 -4.60 -25.41 -38.61
N THR A 91 -3.80 -26.48 -38.67
CA THR A 91 -3.81 -27.42 -39.80
C THR A 91 -4.48 -28.77 -39.49
N HIS A 92 -4.72 -29.12 -38.23
CA HIS A 92 -5.40 -30.36 -37.86
C HIS A 92 -6.89 -30.18 -37.57
N SER A 93 -7.70 -30.49 -38.58
CA SER A 93 -9.11 -30.93 -38.55
C SER A 93 -10.08 -30.28 -37.54
N ASN A 94 -11.05 -29.54 -38.10
CA ASN A 94 -12.47 -29.63 -37.77
C ASN A 94 -12.88 -29.46 -36.29
N GLN A 95 -12.91 -28.22 -35.85
CA GLN A 95 -14.14 -27.46 -35.60
C GLN A 95 -13.63 -26.09 -35.19
N THR A 96 -14.10 -25.02 -35.82
CA THR A 96 -13.96 -23.69 -35.22
C THR A 96 -14.67 -23.79 -33.88
N VAL A 97 -13.92 -24.02 -32.81
CA VAL A 97 -14.36 -23.62 -31.46
C VAL A 97 -14.62 -22.15 -31.66
N GLU A 98 -15.89 -21.80 -31.81
CA GLU A 98 -16.34 -20.43 -31.91
C GLU A 98 -15.72 -19.75 -30.69
N PHE A 99 -14.69 -18.93 -30.93
CA PHE A 99 -14.09 -18.15 -29.87
C PHE A 99 -15.23 -17.24 -29.43
N GLN A 100 -15.93 -17.62 -28.37
CA GLN A 100 -16.84 -16.73 -27.69
C GLN A 100 -15.93 -15.61 -27.20
N ASP A 101 -15.89 -14.52 -27.96
CA ASP A 101 -15.26 -13.30 -27.50
C ASP A 101 -15.86 -13.01 -26.13
N PRO A 102 -15.04 -12.95 -25.06
CA PRO A 102 -15.55 -12.57 -23.76
C PRO A 102 -16.30 -11.25 -23.96
N PRO A 103 -17.53 -11.10 -23.42
CA PRO A 103 -18.36 -9.94 -23.69
C PRO A 103 -17.52 -8.68 -23.47
N ALA A 104 -17.37 -7.86 -24.52
CA ALA A 104 -16.54 -6.68 -24.47
C ALA A 104 -16.96 -5.83 -23.27
N LEU A 105 -16.16 -5.84 -22.20
CA LEU A 105 -16.47 -5.09 -20.99
C LEU A 105 -16.59 -3.63 -21.38
N ARG A 106 -17.70 -3.00 -20.99
CA ARG A 106 -17.87 -1.57 -21.27
C ARG A 106 -16.73 -0.81 -20.58
N PRO A 107 -16.18 0.28 -21.15
CA PRO A 107 -15.05 1.00 -20.55
C PRO A 107 -15.23 1.35 -19.06
N ARG A 108 -16.46 1.62 -18.63
CA ARG A 108 -16.80 1.87 -17.22
C ARG A 108 -16.63 0.63 -16.31
N GLU A 109 -17.01 -0.55 -16.79
CA GLU A 109 -16.88 -1.80 -16.03
C GLU A 109 -15.42 -2.21 -15.87
N LEU A 110 -14.61 -1.94 -16.90
CA LEU A 110 -13.16 -2.14 -16.83
C LEU A 110 -12.51 -1.23 -15.79
N VAL A 111 -12.86 0.07 -15.79
CA VAL A 111 -12.34 1.04 -14.81
C VAL A 111 -12.68 0.62 -13.38
N GLU A 112 -13.93 0.22 -13.12
CA GLU A 112 -14.35 -0.24 -11.79
C GLU A 112 -13.64 -1.55 -11.38
N LYS A 113 -13.46 -2.48 -12.32
CA LYS A 113 -12.73 -3.73 -12.06
C LYS A 113 -11.26 -3.46 -11.72
N VAL A 114 -10.61 -2.54 -12.44
CA VAL A 114 -9.23 -2.12 -12.17
C VAL A 114 -9.14 -1.43 -10.81
N LYS A 115 -10.05 -0.49 -10.52
CA LYS A 115 -10.12 0.22 -9.23
C LYS A 115 -10.28 -0.75 -8.06
N ARG A 116 -11.24 -1.67 -8.14
CA ARG A 116 -11.46 -2.72 -7.14
C ARG A 116 -10.20 -3.56 -6.92
N SER A 117 -9.58 -4.01 -8.01
CA SER A 117 -8.38 -4.84 -7.94
C SER A 117 -7.22 -4.09 -7.30
N PHE A 118 -7.07 -2.80 -7.58
CA PHE A 118 -6.05 -1.95 -7.00
C PHE A 118 -6.27 -1.72 -5.51
N ILE A 119 -7.50 -1.39 -5.08
CA ILE A 119 -7.84 -1.23 -3.66
C ILE A 119 -7.57 -2.52 -2.89
N LEU A 120 -8.01 -3.67 -3.42
CA LEU A 120 -7.75 -4.96 -2.80
C LEU A 120 -6.25 -5.27 -2.72
N TRP A 121 -5.49 -4.97 -3.77
CA TRP A 121 -4.05 -5.18 -3.76
C TRP A 121 -3.35 -4.34 -2.68
N LEU A 122 -3.75 -3.09 -2.49
CA LEU A 122 -3.24 -2.23 -1.40
C LEU A 122 -3.68 -2.73 -0.02
N ALA A 123 -4.96 -3.01 0.17
CA ALA A 123 -5.51 -3.47 1.45
C ALA A 123 -4.91 -4.82 1.89
N GLN A 124 -4.52 -5.67 0.93
CA GLN A 124 -3.86 -6.95 1.17
C GLN A 124 -2.32 -6.84 1.26
N GLY A 125 -1.77 -5.64 1.48
CA GLY A 125 -0.34 -5.44 1.65
C GLY A 125 0.48 -5.85 0.42
N PHE A 126 0.04 -5.41 -0.76
CA PHE A 126 0.66 -5.75 -2.05
C PHE A 126 0.61 -7.24 -2.41
N GLY A 127 -0.36 -7.97 -1.85
CA GLY A 127 -0.57 -9.40 -2.06
C GLY A 127 -0.01 -10.29 -0.94
N ILE A 128 0.69 -9.73 0.05
CA ILE A 128 1.21 -10.45 1.21
C ILE A 128 0.09 -11.09 2.02
N GLY A 129 -1.05 -10.41 2.17
CA GLY A 129 -2.20 -10.92 2.89
C GLY A 129 -2.85 -12.16 2.26
N ARG A 130 -2.43 -12.56 1.05
CA ARG A 130 -2.85 -13.83 0.42
C ARG A 130 -1.99 -15.02 0.83
N ALA A 131 -1.02 -14.82 1.73
CA ALA A 131 -0.21 -15.90 2.26
C ALA A 131 -1.10 -16.97 2.93
N PRO A 132 -0.83 -18.27 2.71
CA PRO A 132 -1.67 -19.35 3.20
C PRO A 132 -1.57 -19.55 4.73
N PHE A 133 -0.52 -19.04 5.36
CA PHE A 133 -0.26 -19.18 6.78
C PHE A 133 0.03 -17.82 7.42
N ALA A 134 -0.68 -17.50 8.50
CA ALA A 134 -0.50 -16.29 9.31
C ALA A 134 -0.27 -15.01 8.47
N PRO A 135 -1.18 -14.65 7.52
CA PRO A 135 -1.02 -13.49 6.64
C PRO A 135 -0.70 -12.22 7.41
N GLY A 136 -1.29 -12.06 8.60
CA GLY A 136 -1.06 -10.87 9.40
C GLY A 136 0.34 -10.77 10.06
N THR A 137 1.01 -11.90 10.23
CA THR A 137 2.43 -11.88 10.63
C THR A 137 3.30 -11.32 9.51
N PHE A 138 3.04 -11.72 8.26
CA PHE A 138 3.75 -11.16 7.11
C PHE A 138 3.37 -9.70 6.83
N GLY A 139 2.12 -9.31 7.06
CA GLY A 139 1.68 -7.91 7.07
C GLY A 139 2.47 -7.08 8.07
N SER A 140 2.54 -7.54 9.32
CA SER A 140 3.32 -6.87 10.37
C SER A 140 4.83 -6.81 10.04
N LEU A 141 5.40 -7.82 9.37
CA LEU A 141 6.79 -7.76 8.88
C LEU A 141 6.98 -6.69 7.81
N LEU A 142 6.03 -6.54 6.88
CA LEU A 142 6.03 -5.40 5.95
C LEU A 142 5.86 -4.07 6.70
N GLY A 143 5.09 -4.05 7.79
CA GLY A 143 5.01 -2.94 8.73
C GLY A 143 6.36 -2.55 9.36
N LEU A 144 7.25 -3.50 9.65
CA LEU A 144 8.61 -3.21 10.11
C LEU A 144 9.46 -2.54 9.02
N ALA A 145 9.31 -2.98 7.76
CA ALA A 145 9.97 -2.32 6.64
C ALA A 145 9.41 -0.89 6.44
N TRP A 146 8.09 -0.71 6.56
CA TRP A 146 7.44 0.60 6.55
C TRP A 146 7.95 1.50 7.68
N PHE A 147 8.07 0.97 8.90
CA PHE A 147 8.65 1.67 10.04
C PHE A 147 10.08 2.12 9.77
N ALA A 148 10.97 1.21 9.33
CA ALA A 148 12.36 1.53 9.02
C ALA A 148 12.47 2.68 8.01
N LEU A 149 11.56 2.67 7.04
CA LEU A 149 11.50 3.62 5.95
C LEU A 149 11.06 5.01 6.41
N LEU A 150 10.11 5.10 7.35
CA LEU A 150 9.69 6.36 7.97
C LEU A 150 10.79 7.01 8.84
N LEU A 151 11.81 6.26 9.28
CA LEU A 151 12.95 6.80 10.02
C LEU A 151 14.00 7.47 9.12
N VAL A 152 14.07 7.08 7.83
CA VAL A 152 15.11 7.54 6.88
C VAL A 152 15.24 9.06 6.78
N PRO A 153 14.13 9.85 6.75
CA PRO A 153 14.23 11.31 6.68
C PRO A 153 14.85 11.98 7.91
N GLY A 154 15.00 11.26 9.04
CA GLY A 154 15.63 11.81 10.24
C GLY A 154 14.81 12.89 10.97
N ASN A 155 13.51 13.04 10.65
CA ASN A 155 12.64 14.05 11.23
C ASN A 155 11.48 13.40 12.01
N PRO A 156 11.39 13.59 13.35
CA PRO A 156 10.36 12.96 14.18
C PRO A 156 8.94 13.47 13.87
N TRP A 157 8.80 14.73 13.45
CA TRP A 157 7.51 15.30 13.07
C TRP A 157 7.02 14.72 11.74
N LEU A 158 7.94 14.51 10.79
CA LEU A 158 7.61 13.84 9.54
C LEU A 158 7.26 12.37 9.78
N PHE A 159 8.00 11.69 10.66
CA PHE A 159 7.71 10.32 11.08
C PHE A 159 6.27 10.17 11.59
N ILE A 160 5.88 10.98 12.59
CA ILE A 160 4.52 10.86 13.17
C ILE A 160 3.45 11.31 12.18
N THR A 161 3.73 12.33 11.36
CA THR A 161 2.78 12.80 10.33
C THR A 161 2.50 11.70 9.30
N LEU A 162 3.54 11.04 8.78
CA LEU A 162 3.39 9.98 7.80
C LEU A 162 2.78 8.71 8.40
N ALA A 163 3.14 8.36 9.64
CA ALA A 163 2.51 7.25 10.35
C ALA A 163 0.99 7.49 10.51
N MET A 164 0.60 8.65 11.02
CA MET A 164 -0.82 9.00 11.17
C MET A 164 -1.54 9.13 9.83
N ALA A 165 -0.90 9.67 8.80
CA ALA A 165 -1.46 9.72 7.46
C ALA A 165 -1.72 8.31 6.90
N SER A 166 -0.80 7.37 7.12
CA SER A 166 -0.98 5.98 6.70
C SER A 166 -2.17 5.31 7.41
N VAL A 167 -2.36 5.56 8.71
CA VAL A 167 -3.55 5.11 9.45
C VAL A 167 -4.83 5.71 8.85
N CYS A 168 -4.87 7.03 8.65
CA CYS A 168 -6.05 7.69 8.05
C CYS A 168 -6.39 7.16 6.66
N LEU A 169 -5.38 6.85 5.83
CA LEU A 169 -5.57 6.29 4.49
C LEU A 169 -6.01 4.81 4.53
N SER A 170 -5.59 4.05 5.54
CA SER A 170 -5.97 2.64 5.68
C SER A 170 -7.48 2.46 5.95
N VAL A 171 -8.12 3.37 6.69
CA VAL A 171 -9.54 3.27 7.05
C VAL A 171 -10.47 3.10 5.84
N PRO A 172 -10.47 4.00 4.83
CA PRO A 172 -11.31 3.81 3.65
C PRO A 172 -10.87 2.60 2.81
N LEU A 173 -9.57 2.28 2.74
CA LEU A 173 -9.07 1.15 1.96
C LEU A 173 -9.51 -0.21 2.53
N CYS A 174 -9.37 -0.39 3.85
CA CYS A 174 -9.84 -1.57 4.56
C CYS A 174 -11.38 -1.65 4.48
N GLY A 175 -12.08 -0.53 4.65
CA GLY A 175 -13.54 -0.49 4.53
C GLY A 175 -14.07 -0.88 3.15
N GLU A 176 -13.43 -0.43 2.08
CA GLU A 176 -13.77 -0.86 0.71
C GLU A 176 -13.38 -2.33 0.48
N ALA A 177 -12.26 -2.80 1.04
CA ALA A 177 -11.87 -4.20 0.94
C ALA A 177 -12.88 -5.15 1.64
N GLU A 178 -13.39 -4.79 2.82
CA GLU A 178 -14.47 -5.52 3.50
C GLU A 178 -15.72 -5.64 2.62
N ARG A 179 -16.11 -4.54 1.96
CA ARG A 179 -17.26 -4.51 1.04
C ARG A 179 -17.02 -5.40 -0.17
N PHE A 180 -15.85 -5.30 -0.80
CA PHE A 180 -15.50 -6.08 -1.99
C PHE A 180 -15.33 -7.58 -1.72
N LEU A 181 -14.95 -7.95 -0.50
CA LEU A 181 -14.81 -9.34 -0.07
C LEU A 181 -16.10 -9.87 0.60
N SER A 182 -17.07 -8.99 0.88
CA SER A 182 -18.33 -9.35 1.55
C SER A 182 -18.11 -10.08 2.89
N GLN A 183 -17.03 -9.73 3.56
CA GLN A 183 -16.59 -10.33 4.82
C GLN A 183 -16.13 -9.21 5.75
N ARG A 184 -16.57 -9.27 7.02
CA ARG A 184 -16.04 -8.39 8.07
C ARG A 184 -14.68 -8.90 8.51
N ASP A 185 -13.73 -7.98 8.67
CA ASP A 185 -12.36 -8.27 9.11
C ASP A 185 -11.72 -9.48 8.39
N PRO A 186 -11.61 -9.47 7.04
CA PRO A 186 -11.03 -10.59 6.31
C PRO A 186 -9.56 -10.73 6.65
N ALA A 187 -9.11 -11.92 7.06
CA ALA A 187 -7.70 -12.18 7.40
C ALA A 187 -6.68 -11.88 6.28
N SER A 188 -7.14 -11.68 5.04
CA SER A 188 -6.29 -11.26 3.92
C SER A 188 -6.03 -9.77 3.85
N VAL A 189 -6.84 -8.95 4.51
CA VAL A 189 -6.62 -7.50 4.66
C VAL A 189 -5.64 -7.34 5.81
N VAL A 190 -4.48 -6.77 5.54
CA VAL A 190 -3.35 -6.65 6.49
C VAL A 190 -2.78 -5.23 6.52
N LEU A 191 -3.47 -4.29 5.86
CA LEU A 191 -3.01 -2.90 5.74
C LEU A 191 -3.10 -2.16 7.07
N ASP A 192 -4.14 -2.42 7.85
CA ASP A 192 -4.30 -2.04 9.25
C ASP A 192 -3.08 -2.42 10.10
N GLU A 193 -2.60 -3.66 9.99
CA GLU A 193 -1.43 -4.11 10.75
C GLU A 193 -0.16 -3.40 10.27
N ILE A 194 0.03 -3.28 8.94
CA ILE A 194 1.18 -2.60 8.34
C ILE A 194 1.30 -1.16 8.85
N VAL A 195 0.19 -0.41 8.90
CA VAL A 195 0.20 1.00 9.31
C VAL A 195 0.27 1.18 10.82
N ALA A 196 -0.13 0.18 11.60
CA ALA A 196 -0.03 0.20 13.06
C ALA A 196 1.39 -0.10 13.58
N VAL A 197 2.20 -0.88 12.85
CA VAL A 197 3.57 -1.20 13.29
C VAL A 197 4.41 0.05 13.61
N PRO A 198 4.52 1.09 12.75
CA PRO A 198 5.26 2.30 13.12
C PRO A 198 4.76 2.96 14.42
N LEU A 199 3.46 2.90 14.69
CA LEU A 199 2.90 3.44 15.93
C LEU A 199 3.40 2.66 17.15
N CYS A 200 3.60 1.35 17.06
CA CYS A 200 4.13 0.53 18.16
C CYS A 200 5.51 0.99 18.65
N PHE A 201 6.29 1.62 17.77
CA PHE A 201 7.63 2.13 18.06
C PHE A 201 7.65 3.62 18.43
N ALA A 202 6.51 4.33 18.33
CA ALA A 202 6.46 5.78 18.46
C ALA A 202 6.98 6.29 19.81
N MET A 203 6.64 5.64 20.92
CA MET A 203 7.12 6.00 22.26
C MET A 203 8.63 5.79 22.38
N TRP A 204 9.17 4.70 21.83
CA TRP A 204 10.62 4.46 21.88
C TRP A 204 11.38 5.49 21.04
N VAL A 205 10.91 5.79 19.83
CA VAL A 205 11.44 6.87 18.98
C VAL A 205 11.39 8.21 19.72
N TRP A 206 10.26 8.54 20.34
CA TRP A 206 10.08 9.78 21.09
C TRP A 206 11.04 9.91 22.27
N LEU A 207 11.18 8.86 23.08
CA LEU A 207 12.09 8.83 24.23
C LEU A 207 13.56 8.95 23.78
N TYR A 208 13.94 8.28 22.69
CA TYR A 208 15.29 8.39 22.12
C TYR A 208 15.58 9.81 21.65
N PHE A 209 14.67 10.40 20.86
CA PHE A 209 14.79 11.76 20.36
C PHE A 209 14.89 12.78 21.49
N HIS A 210 14.04 12.68 22.52
CA HIS A 210 14.06 13.61 23.65
C HIS A 210 15.33 13.47 24.50
N LYS A 211 15.91 12.26 24.60
CA LYS A 211 17.12 12.03 25.40
C LYS A 211 18.39 12.49 24.70
N LEU A 212 18.50 12.25 23.39
CA LEU A 212 19.73 12.47 22.62
C LEU A 212 19.66 13.67 21.67
N GLY A 213 18.48 14.27 21.49
CA GLY A 213 18.25 15.40 20.58
C GLY A 213 18.32 15.02 19.10
N VAL A 214 18.45 13.73 18.77
CA VAL A 214 18.65 13.23 17.40
C VAL A 214 17.69 12.10 17.10
N MET A 215 17.21 12.04 15.86
CA MET A 215 16.32 10.97 15.40
C MET A 215 17.08 9.65 15.35
N PRO A 216 16.55 8.55 15.92
CA PRO A 216 17.19 7.25 15.82
C PRO A 216 17.14 6.74 14.37
N ALA A 217 18.29 6.31 13.86
CA ALA A 217 18.39 5.68 12.55
C ALA A 217 17.94 4.20 12.62
N PRO A 218 17.55 3.58 11.49
CA PRO A 218 17.08 2.19 11.48
C PRO A 218 18.01 1.17 12.17
N HIS A 219 19.33 1.33 12.04
CA HIS A 219 20.29 0.39 12.65
C HIS A 219 20.18 0.31 14.18
N VAL A 220 19.74 1.39 14.84
CA VAL A 220 19.50 1.41 16.30
C VAL A 220 18.45 0.35 16.67
N PHE A 221 17.41 0.20 15.87
CA PHE A 221 16.31 -0.76 16.13
C PHE A 221 16.64 -2.17 15.63
N PHE A 222 17.17 -2.28 14.42
CA PHE A 222 17.29 -3.58 13.74
C PHE A 222 18.64 -4.28 13.95
N VAL A 223 19.68 -3.57 14.39
CA VAL A 223 21.02 -4.13 14.62
C VAL A 223 21.36 -4.08 16.11
N GLU A 224 21.34 -2.88 16.70
CA GLU A 224 21.79 -2.70 18.09
C GLU A 224 20.78 -3.25 19.10
N ASN A 225 19.49 -3.05 18.85
CA ASN A 225 18.42 -3.38 19.78
C ASN A 225 17.39 -4.36 19.18
N TRP A 226 17.83 -5.24 18.27
CA TRP A 226 16.97 -6.20 17.60
C TRP A 226 16.13 -7.10 18.54
N PRO A 227 16.61 -7.52 19.74
CA PRO A 227 15.77 -8.33 20.64
C PRO A 227 14.59 -7.53 21.19
N PHE A 228 14.77 -6.23 21.44
CA PHE A 228 13.69 -5.37 21.92
C PHE A 228 12.70 -5.06 20.79
N THR A 229 13.18 -4.89 19.57
CA THR A 229 12.33 -4.82 18.36
C THR A 229 11.49 -6.08 18.18
N LEU A 230 12.08 -7.27 18.37
CA LEU A 230 11.33 -8.54 18.35
C LEU A 230 10.32 -8.62 19.50
N GLY A 231 10.68 -8.11 20.68
CA GLY A 231 9.76 -8.00 21.82
C GLY A 231 8.54 -7.13 21.52
N ILE A 232 8.75 -5.94 20.95
CA ILE A 232 7.68 -5.03 20.51
C ILE A 232 6.80 -5.71 19.45
N PHE A 233 7.41 -6.35 18.44
CA PHE A 233 6.68 -7.08 17.40
C PHE A 233 5.80 -8.18 17.99
N THR A 234 6.36 -9.00 18.89
CA THR A 234 5.64 -10.10 19.55
C THR A 234 4.51 -9.58 20.42
N LEU A 235 4.75 -8.48 21.15
CA LEU A 235 3.76 -7.86 22.01
C LEU A 235 2.60 -7.26 21.22
N PHE A 236 2.89 -6.57 20.11
CA PHE A 236 1.88 -6.07 19.18
C PHE A 236 0.98 -7.20 18.68
N ARG A 237 1.57 -8.27 18.12
CA ARG A 237 0.82 -9.44 17.66
C ARG A 237 0.00 -10.08 18.79
N SER A 238 0.54 -10.13 20.00
CA SER A 238 -0.19 -10.66 21.16
C SER A 238 -1.42 -9.81 21.49
N PHE A 239 -1.31 -8.48 21.46
CA PHE A 239 -2.45 -7.59 21.73
C PHE A 239 -3.48 -7.56 20.59
N ASP A 240 -3.04 -7.61 19.34
CA ASP A 240 -3.94 -7.74 18.20
C ASP A 240 -4.71 -9.09 18.23
N ILE A 241 -4.04 -10.20 18.57
CA ILE A 241 -4.71 -11.51 18.66
C ILE A 241 -5.63 -11.59 19.88
N LEU A 242 -5.17 -11.12 21.05
CA LEU A 242 -5.93 -11.23 22.30
C LEU A 242 -7.06 -10.20 22.38
N LYS A 243 -6.91 -9.05 21.72
CA LYS A 243 -7.80 -7.89 21.79
C LYS A 243 -8.23 -7.60 23.25
N PRO A 244 -7.32 -7.20 24.16
CA PRO A 244 -7.71 -6.91 25.53
C PRO A 244 -8.72 -5.75 25.57
N TRP A 245 -9.61 -5.71 26.56
CA TRP A 245 -10.49 -4.54 26.74
C TRP A 245 -9.65 -3.25 26.83
N PRO A 246 -9.98 -2.13 26.15
CA PRO A 246 -11.19 -1.87 25.37
C PRO A 246 -11.07 -2.16 23.85
N VAL A 247 -9.99 -2.79 23.37
CA VAL A 247 -9.76 -3.07 21.92
C VAL A 247 -10.96 -3.82 21.30
N ARG A 248 -11.52 -4.81 21.99
CA ARG A 248 -12.73 -5.52 21.47
C ARG A 248 -13.95 -4.61 21.24
N GLN A 249 -14.00 -3.42 21.85
CA GLN A 249 -15.14 -2.52 21.70
C GLN A 249 -15.07 -1.74 20.38
N SER A 250 -13.88 -1.52 19.80
CA SER A 250 -13.74 -0.81 18.52
C SER A 250 -14.28 -1.59 17.33
N GLN A 251 -14.38 -2.92 17.41
CA GLN A 251 -15.05 -3.76 16.41
C GLN A 251 -16.52 -3.39 16.13
N LYS A 252 -17.16 -2.62 17.03
CA LYS A 252 -18.52 -2.11 16.83
C LYS A 252 -18.58 -0.89 15.91
N LEU A 253 -17.45 -0.27 15.60
CA LEU A 253 -17.38 0.89 14.73
C LEU A 253 -17.71 0.51 13.28
N PRO A 254 -18.31 1.44 12.50
CA PRO A 254 -18.75 1.14 11.15
C PRO A 254 -17.60 1.09 10.14
N GLY A 255 -17.63 0.08 9.27
CA GLY A 255 -16.67 -0.09 8.17
C GLY A 255 -15.22 -0.25 8.65
N GLY A 256 -14.27 0.23 7.85
CA GLY A 256 -12.84 0.07 8.11
C GLY A 256 -12.33 0.75 9.39
N TRP A 257 -13.15 1.55 10.07
CA TRP A 257 -12.80 2.11 11.38
C TRP A 257 -12.62 1.03 12.45
N GLY A 258 -13.48 0.01 12.46
CA GLY A 258 -13.40 -1.03 13.49
C GLY A 258 -12.10 -1.83 13.38
N VAL A 259 -11.76 -2.21 12.15
CA VAL A 259 -10.54 -2.96 11.81
C VAL A 259 -9.28 -2.15 12.17
N VAL A 260 -9.17 -0.92 11.66
CA VAL A 260 -7.95 -0.11 11.87
C VAL A 260 -7.79 0.36 13.32
N ILE A 261 -8.89 0.71 14.01
CA ILE A 261 -8.79 1.20 15.40
C ILE A 261 -8.38 0.07 16.36
N ASP A 262 -8.81 -1.18 16.10
CA ASP A 262 -8.37 -2.32 16.91
C ASP A 262 -6.84 -2.39 16.97
N ASP A 263 -6.17 -2.30 15.83
CA ASP A 263 -4.71 -2.34 15.70
C ASP A 263 -4.01 -1.10 16.27
N VAL A 264 -4.61 0.09 16.09
CA VAL A 264 -4.10 1.33 16.70
C VAL A 264 -4.16 1.25 18.24
N LEU A 265 -5.22 0.67 18.80
CA LEU A 265 -5.33 0.45 20.24
C LEU A 265 -4.35 -0.63 20.73
N ALA A 266 -4.11 -1.68 19.95
CA ALA A 266 -3.04 -2.64 20.24
C ALA A 266 -1.66 -1.96 20.27
N ALA A 267 -1.37 -1.09 19.31
CA ALA A 267 -0.16 -0.28 19.29
C ALA A 267 -0.05 0.65 20.50
N LEU A 268 -1.16 1.26 20.96
CA LEU A 268 -1.18 2.06 22.17
C LEU A 268 -0.77 1.25 23.41
N TYR A 269 -1.27 0.01 23.53
CA TYR A 269 -0.86 -0.89 24.62
C TYR A 269 0.64 -1.21 24.59
N VAL A 270 1.21 -1.42 23.41
CA VAL A 270 2.65 -1.60 23.26
C VAL A 270 3.41 -0.37 23.76
N ASN A 271 2.97 0.84 23.40
CA ASN A 271 3.61 2.07 23.84
C ASN A 271 3.55 2.28 25.36
N LEU A 272 2.45 1.87 26.00
CA LEU A 272 2.36 1.87 27.47
C LEU A 272 3.36 0.90 28.09
N ALA A 273 3.51 -0.31 27.54
CA ALA A 273 4.51 -1.27 28.00
C ALA A 273 5.95 -0.74 27.83
N VAL A 274 6.25 -0.12 26.68
CA VAL A 274 7.53 0.55 26.42
C VAL A 274 7.78 1.64 27.47
N LEU A 275 6.80 2.51 27.73
CA LEU A 275 6.92 3.57 28.73
C LEU A 275 7.20 3.01 30.13
N LEU A 276 6.52 1.93 30.53
CA LEU A 276 6.76 1.28 31.83
C LEU A 276 8.18 0.71 31.93
N VAL A 277 8.68 0.05 30.89
CA VAL A 277 10.04 -0.51 30.87
C VAL A 277 11.10 0.59 30.98
N PHE A 278 11.00 1.65 30.17
CA PHE A 278 11.97 2.74 30.20
C PHE A 278 11.81 3.66 31.42
N GLY A 279 10.58 3.90 31.88
CA GLY A 279 10.29 4.69 33.08
C GLY A 279 10.76 4.03 34.37
N ALA A 280 10.56 2.71 34.51
CA ALA A 280 11.08 1.95 35.65
C ALA A 280 12.62 1.98 35.71
N ASN A 281 13.29 1.97 34.55
CA ASN A 281 14.74 2.07 34.48
C ASN A 281 15.28 3.48 34.81
N ALA A 282 14.48 4.54 34.60
CA ALA A 282 14.84 5.91 34.97
C ALA A 282 14.75 6.12 36.49
N LEU A 283 13.79 5.49 37.18
CA LEU A 283 13.63 5.59 38.64
C LEU A 283 14.68 4.79 39.44
N ARG A 284 15.39 3.85 38.79
CA ARG A 284 16.42 3.01 39.42
C ARG A 284 17.83 3.60 39.37
N ARG A 285 18.01 4.74 38.70
CA ARG A 285 19.30 5.45 38.59
C ARG A 285 19.26 6.72 39.42
#